data_AF-A0A8D3C7L9-F1
#
_entry.id   AF-A0A8D3C7L9-F1
#
_cell.length_a   1.000
_cell.length_b   1.000
_cell.length_c   1.000
_cell.angle_alpha   90.00
_cell.angle_beta   90.00
_cell.angle_gamma   90.00
#
_symmetry.space_group_name_H-M   'P 1'
#
loop_
_entity.id
_entity.type
_entity.pdbx_description
1 polymer ?
#
loop_
_entity_poly.entity_id
_entity_poly.type
_entity_poly.pdbx_seq_one_letter_code
_entity_poly.pdbx_strand_id
1 'polypeptide(L)'
;QRHHSLDVSAPLLRTQGYVDGRWVSAASAFPVLDPATGQEIARVADCGPAEAKRAVDAAYEAFHSWKRFTAKERSVLLRKWFDLMTLHKEDLAKLITFECGKPMSESLGEVAYSASFLEWFSEEARRVYGDIVPSPARDRRILLLKQPVGVSSIITPWNFPSAMITRKVGAALAAGCTVVVKPAEDTPLSALALAEVSAGIPAGVFNVVPCSREKTPSVGEVLCTDPLVAKISFTGSTATGKVLLKLAADTVKKASMELGGHAPFIVFDSADVDKAVGGAMASKFRNSGQTCVCSNRFLVQSGIHDRFVEKLGRAMDAELRLGHGSEPDTTQGPLINARAAEKVVHQISDAVSRGATVLKGGRRRDGSFMEPTLLTDVTTDMLCTREETFGPLLPVIRSVPLTVGHLDSGSAHTDDLSFPLQPLNLRPGVRVKTMIQTTPVFSSLIGSHQAKCREHFHLVTIAEFLLLSYQLQSLTIYFLFTPEWSRDTCIGVDEDYFRYGT
;
A
#
# COMPACT_ATOMS: atom_id res chain seq x y z
N GLN A 1 10.44 2.17 34.50
CA GLN A 1 9.74 1.96 33.21
C GLN A 1 9.14 3.29 32.81
N ARG A 2 9.40 3.79 31.60
CA ARG A 2 8.64 4.94 31.08
C ARG A 2 7.20 4.47 30.90
N HIS A 3 6.24 5.19 31.47
CA HIS A 3 4.82 4.86 31.34
C HIS A 3 4.32 5.50 30.05
N HIS A 4 4.03 4.69 29.03
CA HIS A 4 3.41 5.16 27.80
C HIS A 4 1.90 5.03 27.96
N SER A 5 1.18 6.15 27.88
CA SER A 5 -0.29 6.16 27.99
C SER A 5 -0.88 6.82 26.77
N LEU A 6 -1.91 6.19 26.19
CA LEU A 6 -2.69 6.75 25.12
C LEU A 6 -3.60 7.85 25.67
N ASP A 7 -3.26 9.11 25.41
CA ASP A 7 -4.09 10.27 25.72
C ASP A 7 -4.73 10.81 24.43
N VAL A 8 -5.96 10.36 24.17
CA VAL A 8 -6.78 10.75 23.01
C VAL A 8 -8.15 11.20 23.49
N SER A 9 -8.78 12.10 22.74
CA SER A 9 -10.15 12.50 23.04
C SER A 9 -11.09 11.29 23.11
N ALA A 10 -11.84 11.18 24.23
CA ALA A 10 -12.71 10.05 24.53
C ALA A 10 -13.68 9.65 23.39
N PRO A 11 -14.22 10.58 22.58
CA PRO A 11 -15.09 10.22 21.46
C PRO A 11 -14.38 9.40 20.36
N LEU A 12 -13.07 9.57 20.16
CA LEU A 12 -12.31 8.88 19.11
C LEU A 12 -11.90 7.46 19.50
N LEU A 13 -11.70 7.19 20.79
CA LEU A 13 -11.40 5.84 21.27
C LEU A 13 -12.69 5.01 21.39
N ARG A 14 -13.00 4.28 20.32
CA ARG A 14 -14.20 3.46 20.21
C ARG A 14 -13.84 1.98 20.25
N THR A 15 -14.70 1.19 20.89
CA THR A 15 -14.52 -0.26 21.08
C THR A 15 -15.66 -1.10 20.53
N GLN A 16 -16.72 -0.47 20.05
CA GLN A 16 -17.89 -1.13 19.46
C GLN A 16 -17.75 -1.16 17.94
N GLY A 17 -18.40 -2.11 17.27
CA GLY A 17 -18.58 -2.03 15.82
C GLY A 17 -19.45 -0.82 15.45
N TYR A 18 -19.41 -0.40 14.20
CA TYR A 18 -20.24 0.71 13.70
C TYR A 18 -21.14 0.19 12.58
N VAL A 19 -22.43 0.03 12.85
CA VAL A 19 -23.39 -0.55 11.91
C VAL A 19 -24.65 0.29 11.88
N ASP A 20 -25.10 0.65 10.68
CA ASP A 20 -26.32 1.44 10.48
C ASP A 20 -26.33 2.76 11.28
N GLY A 21 -25.19 3.46 11.31
CA GLY A 21 -25.04 4.72 12.04
C GLY A 21 -24.99 4.57 13.56
N ARG A 22 -24.88 3.34 14.10
CA ARG A 22 -24.91 3.04 15.54
C ARG A 22 -23.68 2.26 15.99
N TRP A 23 -23.27 2.52 17.22
CA TRP A 23 -22.26 1.74 17.91
C TRP A 23 -22.87 0.43 18.43
N VAL A 24 -22.36 -0.70 17.95
CA VAL A 24 -22.89 -2.03 18.24
C VAL A 24 -21.88 -2.89 19.01
N SER A 25 -22.31 -3.42 20.14
CA SER A 25 -21.55 -4.44 20.89
C SER A 25 -21.72 -5.81 20.24
N ALA A 26 -20.75 -6.70 20.45
CA ALA A 26 -20.83 -8.11 20.09
C ALA A 26 -20.88 -9.00 21.35
N ALA A 27 -21.19 -10.28 21.19
CA ALA A 27 -21.23 -11.24 22.31
C ALA A 27 -19.87 -11.48 22.97
N SER A 28 -18.78 -11.24 22.23
CA SER A 28 -17.40 -11.32 22.74
C SER A 28 -16.59 -10.10 22.31
N ALA A 29 -15.42 -9.93 22.92
CA ALA A 29 -14.47 -8.86 22.59
C ALA A 29 -13.04 -9.39 22.61
N PHE A 30 -12.19 -8.88 21.73
CA PHE A 30 -10.77 -9.24 21.63
C PHE A 30 -9.86 -8.07 22.05
N PRO A 31 -8.69 -8.35 22.64
CA PRO A 31 -7.77 -7.31 23.07
C PRO A 31 -7.02 -6.71 21.87
N VAL A 32 -6.85 -5.39 21.89
CA VAL A 32 -5.89 -4.67 21.05
C VAL A 32 -4.70 -4.33 21.92
N LEU A 33 -3.52 -4.75 21.50
CA LEU A 33 -2.29 -4.60 22.27
C LEU A 33 -1.40 -3.55 21.62
N ASP A 34 -0.70 -2.79 22.44
CA ASP A 34 0.42 -1.98 21.99
C ASP A 34 1.59 -2.91 21.62
N PRO A 35 2.05 -2.93 20.36
CA PRO A 35 3.09 -3.86 19.92
C PRO A 35 4.47 -3.54 20.51
N ALA A 36 4.69 -2.35 21.06
CA ALA A 36 5.95 -1.94 21.67
C ALA A 36 6.04 -2.41 23.13
N THR A 37 4.95 -2.30 23.88
CA THR A 37 4.93 -2.61 25.32
C THR A 37 4.28 -3.96 25.64
N GLY A 38 3.45 -4.49 24.74
CA GLY A 38 2.60 -5.66 24.97
C GLY A 38 1.40 -5.38 25.88
N GLN A 39 1.18 -4.12 26.29
CA GLN A 39 0.07 -3.75 27.16
C GLN A 39 -1.24 -3.67 26.37
N GLU A 40 -2.36 -4.04 27.01
CA GLU A 40 -3.68 -3.91 26.42
C GLU A 40 -4.10 -2.44 26.35
N ILE A 41 -4.41 -1.96 25.15
CA ILE A 41 -4.92 -0.61 24.91
C ILE A 41 -6.42 -0.56 25.18
N ALA A 42 -7.16 -1.52 24.60
CA ALA A 42 -8.61 -1.62 24.69
C ALA A 42 -9.11 -3.02 24.29
N ARG A 43 -10.35 -3.34 24.65
CA ARG A 43 -11.06 -4.53 24.14
C ARG A 43 -12.11 -4.12 23.14
N VAL A 44 -12.03 -4.64 21.92
CA VAL A 44 -12.92 -4.29 20.82
C VAL A 44 -13.93 -5.41 20.57
N ALA A 45 -15.16 -5.04 20.20
CA ALA A 45 -16.23 -5.95 19.83
C ALA A 45 -15.74 -6.96 18.78
N ASP A 46 -15.97 -8.23 19.05
CA ASP A 46 -15.58 -9.32 18.17
C ASP A 46 -16.78 -9.75 17.33
N CYS A 47 -17.08 -8.99 16.28
CA CYS A 47 -18.21 -9.24 15.39
C CYS A 47 -18.10 -10.63 14.73
N GLY A 48 -19.22 -11.33 14.63
CA GLY A 48 -19.31 -12.60 13.91
C GLY A 48 -20.09 -12.48 12.59
N PRO A 49 -20.40 -13.63 11.96
CA PRO A 49 -21.19 -13.68 10.73
C PRO A 49 -22.53 -12.94 10.81
N ALA A 50 -23.21 -12.98 11.97
CA ALA A 50 -24.48 -12.30 12.17
C ALA A 50 -24.34 -10.77 12.12
N GLU A 51 -23.32 -10.20 12.78
CA GLU A 51 -23.03 -8.76 12.72
C GLU A 51 -22.64 -8.34 11.29
N ALA A 52 -21.82 -9.15 10.62
CA ALA A 52 -21.41 -8.91 9.24
C ALA A 52 -22.62 -8.88 8.29
N LYS A 53 -23.53 -9.85 8.43
CA LYS A 53 -24.77 -9.89 7.64
C LYS A 53 -25.65 -8.67 7.88
N ARG A 54 -25.85 -8.27 9.15
CA ARG A 54 -26.60 -7.05 9.49
C ARG A 54 -25.97 -5.80 8.89
N ALA A 55 -24.64 -5.72 8.85
CA ALA A 55 -23.93 -4.61 8.21
C ALA A 55 -24.11 -4.59 6.69
N VAL A 56 -24.10 -5.76 6.04
CA VAL A 56 -24.40 -5.87 4.60
C VAL A 56 -25.83 -5.45 4.30
N ASP A 57 -26.80 -5.91 5.10
CA ASP A 57 -28.21 -5.53 4.94
C ASP A 57 -28.41 -4.03 5.10
N ALA A 58 -27.83 -3.42 6.14
CA ALA A 58 -27.88 -1.98 6.33
C ALA A 58 -27.22 -1.20 5.18
N ALA A 59 -26.07 -1.69 4.68
CA ALA A 59 -25.39 -1.08 3.53
C ALA A 59 -26.22 -1.18 2.25
N TYR A 60 -26.93 -2.28 2.04
CA TYR A 60 -27.80 -2.49 0.89
C TYR A 60 -29.02 -1.56 0.94
N GLU A 61 -29.69 -1.46 2.09
CA GLU A 61 -30.82 -0.54 2.27
C GLU A 61 -30.38 0.92 2.07
N ALA A 62 -29.27 1.32 2.68
CA ALA A 62 -28.71 2.67 2.52
C ALA A 62 -28.32 2.96 1.06
N PHE A 63 -27.90 1.95 0.28
CA PHE A 63 -27.50 2.13 -1.12
C PHE A 63 -28.65 2.63 -2.00
N HIS A 64 -29.90 2.21 -1.74
CA HIS A 64 -31.06 2.65 -2.53
C HIS A 64 -31.31 4.15 -2.43
N SER A 65 -31.01 4.74 -1.28
CA SER A 65 -31.03 6.18 -1.02
C SER A 65 -29.74 6.85 -1.51
N TRP A 66 -28.58 6.36 -1.08
CA TRP A 66 -27.29 6.99 -1.33
C TRP A 66 -26.94 7.14 -2.81
N LYS A 67 -27.29 6.15 -3.65
CA LYS A 67 -27.07 6.24 -5.10
C LYS A 67 -27.87 7.36 -5.79
N ARG A 68 -28.91 7.88 -5.13
CA ARG A 68 -29.75 8.99 -5.62
C ARG A 68 -29.25 10.36 -5.17
N PHE A 69 -28.36 10.43 -4.18
CA PHE A 69 -27.69 11.69 -3.85
C PHE A 69 -26.98 12.20 -5.11
N THR A 70 -27.04 13.50 -5.34
CA THR A 70 -26.27 14.11 -6.41
C THR A 70 -24.78 13.96 -6.13
N ALA A 71 -23.97 13.95 -7.20
CA ALA A 71 -22.53 13.96 -7.08
C ALA A 71 -22.00 15.12 -6.20
N LYS A 72 -22.68 16.27 -6.22
CA LYS A 72 -22.33 17.44 -5.40
C LYS A 72 -22.59 17.19 -3.91
N GLU A 73 -23.71 16.58 -3.54
CA GLU A 73 -24.01 16.26 -2.13
C GLU A 73 -22.99 15.26 -1.58
N ARG A 74 -22.68 14.21 -2.33
CA ARG A 74 -21.65 13.23 -1.91
C ARG A 74 -20.27 13.88 -1.77
N SER A 75 -19.90 14.76 -2.71
CA SER A 75 -18.66 15.55 -2.66
C SER A 75 -18.57 16.38 -1.37
N VAL A 76 -19.61 17.15 -1.04
CA VAL A 76 -19.64 17.98 0.18
C VAL A 76 -19.48 17.15 1.45
N LEU A 77 -20.12 15.98 1.52
CA LEU A 77 -20.02 15.09 2.68
C LEU A 77 -18.62 14.49 2.84
N LEU A 78 -18.00 14.06 1.73
CA LEU A 78 -16.61 13.57 1.75
C LEU A 78 -15.62 14.68 2.12
N ARG A 79 -15.83 15.91 1.65
CA ARG A 79 -15.00 17.06 2.04
C ARG A 79 -15.10 17.34 3.53
N LYS A 80 -16.31 17.31 4.10
CA LYS A 80 -16.51 17.49 5.55
C LYS A 80 -15.78 16.41 6.36
N TRP A 81 -15.78 15.16 5.89
CA TRP A 81 -15.04 14.07 6.54
C TRP A 81 -13.51 14.33 6.49
N PHE A 82 -12.99 14.78 5.35
CA PHE A 82 -11.60 15.26 5.24
C PHE A 82 -11.27 16.38 6.25
N ASP A 83 -12.14 17.38 6.37
CA ASP A 83 -11.92 18.51 7.28
C ASP A 83 -11.89 18.03 8.75
N LEU A 84 -12.77 17.09 9.13
CA LEU A 84 -12.79 16.49 10.47
C LEU A 84 -11.56 15.62 10.75
N MET A 85 -11.07 14.86 9.78
CA MET A 85 -9.80 14.14 9.92
C MET A 85 -8.63 15.09 10.14
N THR A 86 -8.60 16.20 9.40
CA THR A 86 -7.56 17.23 9.53
C THR A 86 -7.62 17.92 10.89
N LEU A 87 -8.84 18.18 11.40
CA LEU A 87 -9.06 18.77 12.72
C LEU A 87 -8.56 17.88 13.86
N HIS A 88 -8.75 16.56 13.75
CA HIS A 88 -8.37 15.58 14.79
C HIS A 88 -7.04 14.87 14.49
N LYS A 89 -6.19 15.43 13.65
CA LYS A 89 -5.02 14.74 13.09
C LYS A 89 -4.06 14.19 14.15
N GLU A 90 -3.81 14.92 15.23
CA GLU A 90 -2.89 14.49 16.28
C GLU A 90 -3.45 13.27 17.03
N ASP A 91 -4.72 13.29 17.42
CA ASP A 91 -5.32 12.18 18.17
C ASP A 91 -5.46 10.92 17.30
N LEU A 92 -5.82 11.08 16.02
CA LEU A 92 -5.83 9.99 15.06
C LEU A 92 -4.41 9.39 14.89
N ALA A 93 -3.37 10.21 14.84
CA ALA A 93 -1.99 9.74 14.73
C ALA A 93 -1.51 9.03 16.02
N LYS A 94 -1.97 9.45 17.21
CA LYS A 94 -1.70 8.71 18.45
C LYS A 94 -2.32 7.32 18.41
N LEU A 95 -3.57 7.19 17.97
CA LEU A 95 -4.21 5.87 17.82
C LEU A 95 -3.39 4.94 16.92
N ILE A 96 -3.02 5.41 15.73
CA ILE A 96 -2.16 4.65 14.80
C ILE A 96 -0.84 4.26 15.47
N THR A 97 -0.18 5.19 16.17
CA THR A 97 1.11 4.95 16.84
C THR A 97 0.99 3.85 17.88
N PHE A 98 -0.06 3.86 18.70
CA PHE A 98 -0.23 2.88 19.77
C PHE A 98 -0.65 1.51 19.25
N GLU A 99 -1.55 1.40 18.27
CA GLU A 99 -1.99 0.08 17.78
C GLU A 99 -1.06 -0.52 16.71
N CYS A 100 -0.42 0.32 15.87
CA CYS A 100 0.48 -0.14 14.79
C CYS A 100 1.95 -0.14 15.23
N GLY A 101 2.34 0.65 16.24
CA GLY A 101 3.71 0.79 16.72
C GLY A 101 4.58 1.79 15.96
N LYS A 102 4.11 2.33 14.82
CA LYS A 102 4.94 3.22 13.99
C LYS A 102 5.21 4.56 14.66
N PRO A 103 6.34 5.23 14.37
CA PRO A 103 6.67 6.53 14.98
C PRO A 103 5.58 7.58 14.74
N MET A 104 5.39 8.48 15.71
CA MET A 104 4.37 9.53 15.66
C MET A 104 4.46 10.41 14.41
N SER A 105 5.68 10.71 13.95
CA SER A 105 5.93 11.46 12.71
C SER A 105 5.38 10.73 11.47
N GLU A 106 5.54 9.41 11.39
CA GLU A 106 4.97 8.59 10.33
C GLU A 106 3.45 8.49 10.44
N SER A 107 2.92 8.35 11.66
CA SER A 107 1.47 8.33 11.90
C SER A 107 0.79 9.63 11.48
N LEU A 108 1.41 10.79 11.77
CA LEU A 108 0.93 12.10 11.28
C LEU A 108 0.93 12.16 9.75
N GLY A 109 2.01 11.67 9.12
CA GLY A 109 2.09 11.56 7.66
C GLY A 109 1.00 10.66 7.09
N GLU A 110 0.69 9.53 7.75
CA GLU A 110 -0.40 8.66 7.35
C GLU A 110 -1.77 9.34 7.48
N VAL A 111 -2.07 10.04 8.58
CA VAL A 111 -3.37 10.71 8.73
C VAL A 111 -3.58 11.75 7.63
N ALA A 112 -2.55 12.55 7.33
CA ALA A 112 -2.61 13.51 6.23
C ALA A 112 -2.81 12.82 4.87
N TYR A 113 -2.10 11.72 4.62
CA TYR A 113 -2.27 10.92 3.41
C TYR A 113 -3.64 10.24 3.31
N SER A 114 -4.18 9.79 4.44
CA SER A 114 -5.50 9.19 4.56
C SER A 114 -6.59 10.22 4.27
N ALA A 115 -6.47 11.42 4.84
CA ALA A 115 -7.38 12.53 4.61
C ALA A 115 -7.36 12.96 3.13
N SER A 116 -6.18 13.03 2.50
CA SER A 116 -6.07 13.47 1.10
C SER A 116 -6.81 12.56 0.11
N PHE A 117 -7.01 11.28 0.41
CA PHE A 117 -7.88 10.41 -0.39
C PHE A 117 -9.34 10.85 -0.35
N LEU A 118 -9.85 11.26 0.83
CA LEU A 118 -11.21 11.76 0.95
C LEU A 118 -11.39 13.11 0.24
N GLU A 119 -10.40 14.00 0.33
CA GLU A 119 -10.37 15.24 -0.44
C GLU A 119 -10.38 14.97 -1.95
N TRP A 120 -9.47 14.13 -2.43
CA TRP A 120 -9.37 13.74 -3.83
C TRP A 120 -10.68 13.15 -4.35
N PHE A 121 -11.23 12.15 -3.65
CA PHE A 121 -12.46 11.50 -4.11
C PHE A 121 -13.72 12.35 -3.92
N SER A 122 -13.71 13.31 -2.99
CA SER A 122 -14.72 14.38 -2.94
C SER A 122 -14.76 15.14 -4.27
N GLU A 123 -13.61 15.46 -4.85
CA GLU A 123 -13.53 16.16 -6.13
C GLU A 123 -13.93 15.24 -7.30
N GLU A 124 -13.46 13.99 -7.30
CA GLU A 124 -13.78 13.02 -8.36
C GLU A 124 -15.25 12.63 -8.40
N ALA A 125 -15.99 12.74 -7.30
CA ALA A 125 -17.42 12.44 -7.26
C ALA A 125 -18.22 13.19 -8.34
N ARG A 126 -17.79 14.40 -8.71
CA ARG A 126 -18.43 15.29 -9.71
C ARG A 126 -17.90 15.11 -11.12
N ARG A 127 -16.95 14.19 -11.34
CA ARG A 127 -16.22 13.98 -12.60
C ARG A 127 -16.45 12.59 -13.19
N VAL A 128 -17.55 11.94 -12.82
CA VAL A 128 -17.98 10.66 -13.40
C VAL A 128 -18.62 10.92 -14.77
N TYR A 129 -17.78 11.08 -15.79
CA TYR A 129 -18.21 11.34 -17.17
C TYR A 129 -18.59 10.05 -17.90
N GLY A 130 -19.73 10.09 -18.59
CA GLY A 130 -20.09 9.13 -19.62
C GLY A 130 -19.61 9.56 -21.00
N ASP A 131 -19.90 8.74 -22.01
CA ASP A 131 -19.42 8.94 -23.38
C ASP A 131 -20.58 8.87 -24.38
N ILE A 132 -20.46 9.62 -25.48
CA ILE A 132 -21.35 9.52 -26.64
C ILE A 132 -20.50 9.04 -27.81
N VAL A 133 -20.77 7.83 -28.29
CA VAL A 133 -19.97 7.19 -29.35
C VAL A 133 -20.72 7.29 -30.69
N PRO A 134 -20.04 7.63 -31.80
CA PRO A 134 -20.64 7.58 -33.13
C PRO A 134 -21.21 6.19 -33.44
N SER A 135 -22.46 6.15 -33.87
CA SER A 135 -23.12 4.91 -34.26
C SER A 135 -22.79 4.55 -35.70
N PRO A 136 -22.46 3.27 -36.01
CA PRO A 136 -22.34 2.82 -37.39
C PRO A 136 -23.69 2.80 -38.12
N ALA A 137 -24.81 2.72 -37.39
CA ALA A 137 -26.16 2.82 -37.93
C ALA A 137 -26.70 4.25 -37.81
N ARG A 138 -27.34 4.76 -38.88
CA ARG A 138 -27.77 6.17 -39.02
C ARG A 138 -28.89 6.58 -38.06
N ASP A 139 -29.69 5.62 -37.60
CA ASP A 139 -30.94 5.80 -36.89
C ASP A 139 -30.83 5.72 -35.35
N ARG A 140 -29.60 5.56 -34.82
CA ARG A 140 -29.38 5.39 -33.38
C ARG A 140 -28.19 6.19 -32.85
N ARG A 141 -28.10 6.28 -31.52
CA ARG A 141 -26.98 6.88 -30.77
C ARG A 141 -26.51 5.88 -29.74
N ILE A 142 -25.22 5.89 -29.44
CA ILE A 142 -24.62 5.04 -28.41
C ILE A 142 -24.24 5.95 -27.24
N LEU A 143 -24.84 5.69 -26.08
CA LEU A 143 -24.58 6.39 -24.83
C LEU A 143 -23.96 5.43 -23.83
N LEU A 144 -22.83 5.80 -23.24
CA LEU A 144 -22.17 5.04 -22.18
C LEU A 144 -22.32 5.80 -20.86
N LEU A 145 -22.98 5.17 -19.88
CA LEU A 145 -23.18 5.73 -18.55
C LEU A 145 -22.36 4.94 -17.53
N LYS A 146 -21.85 5.63 -16.51
CA LYS A 146 -21.13 5.02 -15.37
C LYS A 146 -22.00 5.15 -14.12
N GLN A 147 -22.30 4.02 -13.49
CA GLN A 147 -23.17 3.93 -12.31
C GLN A 147 -22.49 3.15 -11.18
N PRO A 148 -22.80 3.43 -9.91
CA PRO A 148 -22.21 2.71 -8.78
C PRO A 148 -22.57 1.23 -8.84
N VAL A 149 -21.61 0.40 -8.43
CA VAL A 149 -21.74 -1.07 -8.50
C VAL A 149 -22.66 -1.64 -7.41
N GLY A 150 -22.81 -0.95 -6.27
CA GLY A 150 -23.61 -1.43 -5.13
C GLY A 150 -22.82 -1.47 -3.83
N VAL A 151 -23.17 -2.40 -2.95
CA VAL A 151 -22.46 -2.62 -1.68
C VAL A 151 -21.07 -3.16 -1.96
N SER A 152 -20.06 -2.56 -1.32
CA SER A 152 -18.67 -2.98 -1.43
C SER A 152 -18.10 -3.45 -0.09
N SER A 153 -17.58 -4.68 -0.06
CA SER A 153 -16.83 -5.21 1.07
C SER A 153 -15.39 -4.73 1.00
N ILE A 154 -14.94 -4.10 2.08
CA ILE A 154 -13.63 -3.47 2.20
C ILE A 154 -12.85 -4.19 3.31
N ILE A 155 -11.79 -4.92 2.96
CA ILE A 155 -10.98 -5.68 3.92
C ILE A 155 -9.56 -5.12 3.88
N THR A 156 -9.06 -4.61 5.02
CA THR A 156 -7.82 -3.82 5.07
C THR A 156 -6.79 -4.40 6.04
N PRO A 157 -5.49 -4.23 5.75
CA PRO A 157 -4.39 -4.70 6.58
C PRO A 157 -4.09 -3.72 7.73
N TRP A 158 -3.16 -4.11 8.61
CA TRP A 158 -2.75 -3.34 9.78
C TRP A 158 -1.70 -2.26 9.51
N ASN A 159 -0.96 -2.37 8.41
CA ASN A 159 0.25 -1.56 8.20
C ASN A 159 -0.01 -0.08 7.92
N PHE A 160 -1.18 0.28 7.39
CA PHE A 160 -1.66 1.64 7.24
C PHE A 160 -3.15 1.66 7.61
N PRO A 161 -3.47 1.60 8.91
CA PRO A 161 -4.81 1.29 9.40
C PRO A 161 -5.82 2.39 9.12
N SER A 162 -5.38 3.60 8.75
CA SER A 162 -6.25 4.68 8.29
C SER A 162 -6.25 4.77 6.75
N ALA A 163 -5.07 4.90 6.14
CA ALA A 163 -4.96 5.23 4.71
C ALA A 163 -5.41 4.09 3.77
N MET A 164 -5.39 2.82 4.22
CA MET A 164 -5.93 1.71 3.42
C MET A 164 -7.45 1.73 3.36
N ILE A 165 -8.10 2.29 4.39
CA ILE A 165 -9.56 2.41 4.45
C ILE A 165 -10.00 3.57 3.57
N THR A 166 -9.51 4.78 3.83
CA THR A 166 -9.96 6.01 3.14
C THR A 166 -9.72 5.98 1.64
N ARG A 167 -8.62 5.38 1.16
CA ARG A 167 -8.39 5.21 -0.30
C ARG A 167 -9.47 4.38 -0.99
N LYS A 168 -10.05 3.39 -0.30
CA LYS A 168 -11.07 2.48 -0.83
C LYS A 168 -12.47 3.06 -0.61
N VAL A 169 -12.71 3.56 0.60
CA VAL A 169 -13.99 4.10 1.04
C VAL A 169 -14.31 5.42 0.35
N GLY A 170 -13.34 6.33 0.23
CA GLY A 170 -13.50 7.58 -0.50
C GLY A 170 -13.94 7.34 -1.94
N ALA A 171 -13.26 6.45 -2.65
CA ALA A 171 -13.62 6.07 -4.02
C ALA A 171 -15.03 5.46 -4.11
N ALA A 172 -15.36 4.52 -3.22
CA ALA A 172 -16.65 3.85 -3.19
C ALA A 172 -17.80 4.85 -2.96
N LEU A 173 -17.70 5.69 -1.93
CA LEU A 173 -18.73 6.67 -1.59
C LEU A 173 -18.86 7.74 -2.68
N ALA A 174 -17.75 8.20 -3.26
CA ALA A 174 -17.76 9.18 -4.36
C ALA A 174 -18.54 8.65 -5.57
N ALA A 175 -18.32 7.38 -5.94
CA ALA A 175 -19.05 6.71 -7.01
C ALA A 175 -20.55 6.51 -6.70
N GLY A 176 -20.93 6.54 -5.42
CA GLY A 176 -22.31 6.30 -4.95
C GLY A 176 -22.54 4.90 -4.40
N CYS A 177 -21.48 4.15 -4.09
CA CYS A 177 -21.54 2.87 -3.39
C CYS A 177 -21.64 3.06 -1.87
N THR A 178 -22.10 2.03 -1.16
CA THR A 178 -22.00 1.90 0.30
C THR A 178 -20.98 0.82 0.65
N VAL A 179 -20.49 0.81 1.88
CA VAL A 179 -19.37 -0.05 2.27
C VAL A 179 -19.57 -0.75 3.61
N VAL A 180 -18.99 -1.95 3.70
CA VAL A 180 -18.77 -2.66 4.96
C VAL A 180 -17.28 -2.93 5.11
N VAL A 181 -16.65 -2.35 6.13
CA VAL A 181 -15.22 -2.44 6.39
C VAL A 181 -14.94 -3.49 7.46
N LYS A 182 -14.04 -4.43 7.16
CA LYS A 182 -13.44 -5.35 8.14
C LYS A 182 -11.95 -4.99 8.30
N PRO A 183 -11.59 -4.19 9.32
CA PRO A 183 -10.20 -3.79 9.55
C PRO A 183 -9.39 -4.95 10.15
N ALA A 184 -8.06 -4.92 10.02
CA ALA A 184 -7.19 -5.90 10.67
C ALA A 184 -7.41 -5.92 12.19
N GLU A 185 -7.33 -7.10 12.79
CA GLU A 185 -7.52 -7.30 14.23
C GLU A 185 -6.41 -6.66 15.07
N ASP A 186 -5.23 -6.44 14.51
CA ASP A 186 -4.12 -5.78 15.20
C ASP A 186 -4.36 -4.26 15.35
N THR A 187 -5.15 -3.65 14.45
CA THR A 187 -5.31 -2.18 14.38
C THR A 187 -6.74 -1.72 14.07
N PRO A 188 -7.77 -2.15 14.82
CA PRO A 188 -9.16 -1.78 14.55
C PRO A 188 -9.52 -0.36 15.02
N LEU A 189 -8.77 0.24 15.95
CA LEU A 189 -9.14 1.50 16.60
C LEU A 189 -9.12 2.67 15.61
N SER A 190 -8.16 2.71 14.69
CA SER A 190 -8.15 3.72 13.61
C SER A 190 -9.40 3.66 12.73
N ALA A 191 -9.89 2.45 12.42
CA ALA A 191 -11.09 2.28 11.61
C ALA A 191 -12.35 2.78 12.33
N LEU A 192 -12.43 2.55 13.64
CA LEU A 192 -13.52 3.02 14.47
C LEU A 192 -13.45 4.53 14.68
N ALA A 193 -12.26 5.10 14.87
CA ALA A 193 -12.08 6.55 14.92
C ALA A 193 -12.47 7.23 13.60
N LEU A 194 -12.19 6.60 12.45
CA LEU A 194 -12.68 7.05 11.15
C LEU A 194 -14.22 7.09 11.09
N ALA A 195 -14.90 6.12 11.72
CA ALA A 195 -16.35 6.11 11.83
C ALA A 195 -16.88 7.27 12.66
N GLU A 196 -16.24 7.57 13.80
CA GLU A 196 -16.60 8.74 14.62
C GLU A 196 -16.48 10.06 13.83
N VAL A 197 -15.38 10.25 13.09
CA VAL A 197 -15.15 11.49 12.32
C VAL A 197 -15.85 11.50 10.96
N SER A 198 -16.63 10.47 10.63
CA SER A 198 -17.47 10.42 9.41
C SER A 198 -18.78 11.21 9.54
N ALA A 199 -18.84 12.18 10.46
CA ALA A 199 -20.06 12.87 10.85
C ALA A 199 -20.79 13.55 9.68
N GLY A 200 -22.00 13.06 9.38
CA GLY A 200 -22.85 13.53 8.29
C GLY A 200 -22.98 12.52 7.14
N ILE A 201 -22.15 11.47 7.11
CA ILE A 201 -22.40 10.31 6.27
C ILE A 201 -23.69 9.62 6.76
N PRO A 202 -24.68 9.35 5.88
CA PRO A 202 -25.92 8.71 6.30
C PRO A 202 -25.71 7.33 6.90
N ALA A 203 -26.62 6.93 7.81
CA ALA A 203 -26.64 5.59 8.40
C ALA A 203 -26.60 4.50 7.31
N GLY A 204 -25.79 3.47 7.54
CA GLY A 204 -25.59 2.35 6.63
C GLY A 204 -24.67 2.62 5.44
N VAL A 205 -24.32 3.87 5.11
CA VAL A 205 -23.41 4.16 3.99
C VAL A 205 -21.97 3.71 4.30
N PHE A 206 -21.54 3.89 5.55
CA PHE A 206 -20.24 3.45 6.07
C PHE A 206 -20.46 2.58 7.31
N ASN A 207 -19.97 1.34 7.27
CA ASN A 207 -20.07 0.39 8.38
C ASN A 207 -18.70 -0.22 8.67
N VAL A 208 -18.43 -0.54 9.93
CA VAL A 208 -17.18 -1.16 10.40
C VAL A 208 -17.52 -2.35 11.30
N VAL A 209 -17.03 -3.54 10.92
CA VAL A 209 -17.22 -4.80 11.64
C VAL A 209 -15.86 -5.36 12.09
N PRO A 210 -15.31 -4.87 13.22
CA PRO A 210 -14.06 -5.43 13.76
C PRO A 210 -14.29 -6.87 14.21
N CYS A 211 -13.32 -7.74 13.93
CA CYS A 211 -13.36 -9.13 14.39
C CYS A 211 -11.95 -9.68 14.57
N SER A 212 -11.81 -10.58 15.53
CA SER A 212 -10.56 -11.24 15.88
C SER A 212 -10.05 -12.12 14.76
N ARG A 213 -8.81 -12.59 14.90
CA ARG A 213 -8.20 -13.55 13.99
C ARG A 213 -9.04 -14.82 13.83
N GLU A 214 -9.65 -15.29 14.92
CA GLU A 214 -10.49 -16.49 14.94
C GLU A 214 -11.76 -16.32 14.10
N LYS A 215 -12.43 -15.17 14.19
CA LYS A 215 -13.66 -14.88 13.44
C LYS A 215 -13.42 -14.33 12.04
N THR A 216 -12.19 -13.95 11.71
CA THR A 216 -11.83 -13.37 10.41
C THR A 216 -12.25 -14.24 9.22
N PRO A 217 -12.03 -15.57 9.20
CA PRO A 217 -12.45 -16.41 8.08
C PRO A 217 -13.97 -16.39 7.86
N SER A 218 -14.77 -16.56 8.92
CA SER A 218 -16.23 -16.65 8.81
C SER A 218 -16.89 -15.30 8.52
N VAL A 219 -16.35 -14.20 9.07
CA VAL A 219 -16.78 -12.84 8.69
C VAL A 219 -16.38 -12.53 7.24
N GLY A 220 -15.16 -12.86 6.85
CA GLY A 220 -14.66 -12.67 5.49
C GLY A 220 -15.48 -13.44 4.45
N GLU A 221 -15.92 -14.65 4.78
CA GLU A 221 -16.83 -15.45 3.96
C GLU A 221 -18.14 -14.72 3.71
N VAL A 222 -18.86 -14.29 4.75
CA VAL A 222 -20.12 -13.52 4.59
C VAL A 222 -19.90 -12.30 3.70
N LEU A 223 -18.86 -11.50 3.98
CA LEU A 223 -18.57 -10.29 3.22
C LEU A 223 -18.20 -10.56 1.75
N CYS A 224 -17.76 -11.76 1.41
CA CYS A 224 -17.32 -12.10 0.06
C CYS A 224 -18.29 -12.99 -0.71
N THR A 225 -19.27 -13.63 -0.06
CA THR A 225 -20.24 -14.52 -0.71
C THR A 225 -21.66 -13.98 -0.71
N ASP A 226 -22.01 -13.07 0.22
CA ASP A 226 -23.38 -12.55 0.33
C ASP A 226 -23.87 -11.95 -1.01
N PRO A 227 -25.07 -12.31 -1.51
CA PRO A 227 -25.55 -11.86 -2.81
C PRO A 227 -25.79 -10.35 -2.92
N LEU A 228 -25.93 -9.64 -1.79
CA LEU A 228 -26.11 -8.18 -1.77
C LEU A 228 -24.79 -7.43 -1.96
N VAL A 229 -23.64 -8.09 -1.78
CA VAL A 229 -22.32 -7.52 -2.04
C VAL A 229 -21.97 -7.66 -3.52
N ALA A 230 -21.69 -6.54 -4.19
CA ALA A 230 -21.34 -6.52 -5.62
C ALA A 230 -19.83 -6.37 -5.89
N LYS A 231 -19.06 -5.94 -4.89
CA LYS A 231 -17.63 -5.61 -5.02
C LYS A 231 -16.85 -6.03 -3.78
N ILE A 232 -15.68 -6.63 -3.99
CA ILE A 232 -14.68 -6.88 -2.94
C ILE A 232 -13.45 -6.03 -3.22
N SER A 233 -13.00 -5.24 -2.25
CA SER A 233 -11.73 -4.52 -2.28
C SER A 233 -10.88 -4.95 -1.11
N PHE A 234 -9.77 -5.63 -1.39
CA PHE A 234 -8.89 -6.17 -0.37
C PHE A 234 -7.46 -5.69 -0.56
N THR A 235 -6.78 -5.48 0.56
CA THR A 235 -5.33 -5.31 0.61
C THR A 235 -4.77 -6.22 1.70
N GLY A 236 -3.72 -6.99 1.39
CA GLY A 236 -3.12 -7.90 2.36
C GLY A 236 -2.27 -8.99 1.70
N SER A 237 -2.17 -10.16 2.32
CA SER A 237 -1.32 -11.23 1.81
C SER A 237 -1.87 -11.86 0.53
N THR A 238 -0.97 -12.34 -0.32
CA THR A 238 -1.33 -13.08 -1.55
C THR A 238 -2.14 -14.34 -1.23
N ALA A 239 -1.81 -15.03 -0.12
CA ALA A 239 -2.54 -16.22 0.32
C ALA A 239 -4.02 -15.90 0.60
N THR A 240 -4.29 -14.85 1.38
CA THR A 240 -5.67 -14.43 1.67
C THR A 240 -6.36 -13.91 0.40
N GLY A 241 -5.68 -13.12 -0.43
CA GLY A 241 -6.24 -12.63 -1.69
C GLY A 241 -6.75 -13.75 -2.61
N LYS A 242 -5.97 -14.84 -2.75
CA LYS A 242 -6.37 -16.03 -3.52
C LYS A 242 -7.62 -16.71 -2.93
N VAL A 243 -7.76 -16.75 -1.60
CA VAL A 243 -8.97 -17.28 -0.96
C VAL A 243 -10.18 -16.40 -1.27
N LEU A 244 -10.05 -15.07 -1.11
CA LEU A 244 -11.15 -14.14 -1.37
C LEU A 244 -11.58 -14.13 -2.84
N LEU A 245 -10.65 -14.27 -3.79
CA LEU A 245 -10.97 -14.39 -5.22
C LEU A 245 -11.78 -15.65 -5.53
N LYS A 246 -11.50 -16.78 -4.85
CA LYS A 246 -12.29 -18.00 -4.99
C LYS A 246 -13.73 -17.78 -4.48
N LEU A 247 -13.88 -17.16 -3.32
CA LEU A 247 -15.20 -16.82 -2.77
C LEU A 247 -15.98 -15.85 -3.68
N ALA A 248 -15.28 -14.90 -4.30
CA ALA A 248 -15.89 -13.94 -5.22
C ALA A 248 -16.41 -14.58 -6.52
N ALA A 249 -15.79 -15.69 -6.95
CA ALA A 249 -16.04 -16.31 -8.25
C ALA A 249 -17.46 -16.88 -8.35
N ASP A 250 -17.98 -17.45 -7.27
CA ASP A 250 -19.30 -18.12 -7.25
C ASP A 250 -20.46 -17.16 -7.58
N THR A 251 -20.28 -15.86 -7.35
CA THR A 251 -21.28 -14.81 -7.67
C THR A 251 -20.73 -13.74 -8.62
N VAL A 252 -19.58 -14.00 -9.25
CA VAL A 252 -18.93 -13.12 -10.25
C VAL A 252 -18.76 -11.68 -9.75
N LYS A 253 -18.39 -11.52 -8.47
CA LYS A 253 -18.22 -10.18 -7.87
C LYS A 253 -17.05 -9.46 -8.51
N LYS A 254 -17.15 -8.14 -8.65
CA LYS A 254 -15.99 -7.32 -9.02
C LYS A 254 -14.93 -7.40 -7.91
N ALA A 255 -13.66 -7.53 -8.26
CA ALA A 255 -12.56 -7.63 -7.31
C ALA A 255 -11.47 -6.59 -7.61
N SER A 256 -10.88 -6.02 -6.56
CA SER A 256 -9.65 -5.22 -6.64
C SER A 256 -8.76 -5.67 -5.50
N MET A 257 -7.54 -6.07 -5.81
CA MET A 257 -6.63 -6.75 -4.90
C MET A 257 -5.27 -6.06 -4.93
N GLU A 258 -4.79 -5.63 -3.76
CA GLU A 258 -3.41 -5.20 -3.57
C GLU A 258 -2.73 -6.23 -2.66
N LEU A 259 -1.83 -7.03 -3.23
CA LEU A 259 -1.27 -8.19 -2.54
C LEU A 259 0.20 -7.95 -2.15
N GLY A 260 0.83 -8.95 -1.52
CA GLY A 260 2.23 -8.86 -1.09
C GLY A 260 3.17 -8.59 -2.27
N GLY A 261 4.21 -7.80 -2.02
CA GLY A 261 5.19 -7.39 -3.02
C GLY A 261 6.61 -7.80 -2.63
N HIS A 262 7.51 -7.94 -3.61
CA HIS A 262 8.93 -8.21 -3.35
C HIS A 262 9.83 -7.25 -4.13
N ALA A 263 9.61 -5.96 -3.87
CA ALA A 263 10.22 -4.80 -4.50
C ALA A 263 11.77 -4.86 -4.56
N PRO A 264 12.39 -4.89 -5.76
CA PRO A 264 13.82 -4.68 -5.90
C PRO A 264 14.17 -3.17 -5.93
N PHE A 265 15.35 -2.84 -5.40
CA PHE A 265 15.97 -1.52 -5.44
C PHE A 265 17.31 -1.65 -6.16
N ILE A 266 17.46 -0.99 -7.31
CA ILE A 266 18.58 -1.23 -8.23
C ILE A 266 19.50 0.00 -8.25
N VAL A 267 20.77 -0.20 -7.92
CA VAL A 267 21.79 0.84 -7.88
C VAL A 267 22.87 0.53 -8.92
N PHE A 268 22.90 1.32 -9.98
CA PHE A 268 23.92 1.24 -11.03
C PHE A 268 25.20 1.97 -10.64
N ASP A 269 26.31 1.65 -11.31
CA ASP A 269 27.60 2.32 -11.11
C ASP A 269 27.53 3.84 -11.37
N SER A 270 26.60 4.27 -12.24
CA SER A 270 26.34 5.68 -12.55
C SER A 270 25.38 6.37 -11.58
N ALA A 271 24.99 5.73 -10.48
CA ALA A 271 24.10 6.31 -9.50
C ALA A 271 24.82 7.33 -8.61
N ASP A 272 24.12 8.40 -8.27
CA ASP A 272 24.51 9.30 -7.19
C ASP A 272 24.37 8.54 -5.86
N VAL A 273 25.51 8.23 -5.22
CA VAL A 273 25.55 7.41 -4.00
C VAL A 273 24.73 8.05 -2.87
N ASP A 274 24.79 9.38 -2.71
CA ASP A 274 24.05 10.10 -1.67
C ASP A 274 22.55 9.92 -1.83
N LYS A 275 22.05 10.12 -3.06
CA LYS A 275 20.64 9.93 -3.37
C LYS A 275 20.23 8.46 -3.25
N ALA A 276 21.13 7.54 -3.59
CA ALA A 276 20.91 6.10 -3.46
C ALA A 276 20.71 5.67 -2.02
N VAL A 277 21.58 6.15 -1.14
CA VAL A 277 21.46 5.91 0.29
C VAL A 277 20.18 6.56 0.83
N GLY A 278 19.88 7.82 0.49
CA GLY A 278 18.65 8.49 0.93
C GLY A 278 17.37 7.75 0.49
N GLY A 279 17.33 7.30 -0.77
CA GLY A 279 16.20 6.50 -1.29
C GLY A 279 16.10 5.12 -0.64
N ALA A 280 17.23 4.47 -0.36
CA ALA A 280 17.27 3.20 0.36
C ALA A 280 16.74 3.36 1.80
N MET A 281 17.20 4.39 2.50
CA MET A 281 16.76 4.70 3.87
C MET A 281 15.25 4.94 3.94
N ALA A 282 14.73 5.82 3.08
CA ALA A 282 13.31 6.17 3.06
C ALA A 282 12.41 5.00 2.61
N SER A 283 12.87 4.16 1.68
CA SER A 283 12.06 3.04 1.17
C SER A 283 12.09 1.82 2.09
N LYS A 284 13.22 1.51 2.74
CA LYS A 284 13.36 0.30 3.55
C LYS A 284 12.93 0.47 4.99
N PHE A 285 13.24 1.60 5.63
CA PHE A 285 13.07 1.73 7.07
C PHE A 285 11.79 2.45 7.48
N ARG A 286 11.04 3.04 6.54
CA ARG A 286 9.69 3.54 6.82
C ARG A 286 8.80 2.42 7.37
N ASN A 287 8.07 2.71 8.44
CA ASN A 287 7.24 1.75 9.18
C ASN A 287 8.03 0.52 9.63
N SER A 288 9.33 0.68 9.90
CA SER A 288 10.27 -0.41 10.16
C SER A 288 10.25 -1.52 9.10
N GLY A 289 10.11 -1.14 7.83
CA GLY A 289 10.08 -2.07 6.70
C GLY A 289 8.77 -2.81 6.50
N GLN A 290 7.71 -2.41 7.19
CA GLN A 290 6.39 -3.04 7.16
C GLN A 290 5.45 -2.34 6.18
N THR A 291 5.88 -2.16 4.94
CA THR A 291 5.02 -1.61 3.87
C THR A 291 5.11 -2.47 2.62
N CYS A 292 4.00 -2.62 1.89
CA CYS A 292 3.97 -3.41 0.64
C CYS A 292 4.92 -2.88 -0.44
N VAL A 293 5.27 -1.60 -0.37
CA VAL A 293 6.20 -0.94 -1.31
C VAL A 293 7.63 -0.86 -0.78
N CYS A 294 7.92 -1.44 0.39
CA CYS A 294 9.27 -1.45 0.94
C CYS A 294 10.20 -2.27 0.06
N SER A 295 11.34 -1.68 -0.28
CA SER A 295 12.43 -2.36 -0.97
C SER A 295 12.89 -3.58 -0.18
N ASN A 296 12.82 -4.76 -0.77
CA ASN A 296 13.19 -6.02 -0.12
C ASN A 296 14.46 -6.65 -0.70
N ARG A 297 14.88 -6.27 -1.91
CA ARG A 297 16.08 -6.81 -2.55
C ARG A 297 16.92 -5.69 -3.14
N PHE A 298 18.12 -5.45 -2.61
CA PHE A 298 19.00 -4.39 -3.10
C PHE A 298 20.00 -4.98 -4.08
N LEU A 299 19.83 -4.68 -5.37
CA LEU A 299 20.73 -5.10 -6.45
C LEU A 299 21.70 -3.96 -6.70
N VAL A 300 22.94 -4.11 -6.24
CA VAL A 300 23.95 -3.03 -6.31
C VAL A 300 25.07 -3.46 -7.24
N GLN A 301 25.39 -2.63 -8.22
CA GLN A 301 26.41 -2.94 -9.22
C GLN A 301 27.81 -2.98 -8.60
N SER A 302 28.67 -3.86 -9.10
CA SER A 302 29.95 -4.19 -8.51
C SER A 302 30.90 -3.00 -8.32
N GLY A 303 30.87 -2.00 -9.21
CA GLY A 303 31.78 -0.84 -9.15
C GLY A 303 31.42 0.17 -8.05
N ILE A 304 30.14 0.27 -7.69
CA ILE A 304 29.63 1.18 -6.65
C ILE A 304 29.33 0.50 -5.31
N HIS A 305 29.27 -0.84 -5.29
CA HIS A 305 28.84 -1.66 -4.16
C HIS A 305 29.42 -1.23 -2.80
N ASP A 306 30.75 -1.25 -2.65
CA ASP A 306 31.38 -1.06 -1.35
C ASP A 306 31.15 0.36 -0.81
N ARG A 307 31.21 1.36 -1.70
CA ARG A 307 30.92 2.76 -1.36
C ARG A 307 29.48 2.97 -0.94
N PHE A 308 28.53 2.32 -1.63
CA PHE A 308 27.11 2.39 -1.29
C PHE A 308 26.83 1.75 0.08
N VAL A 309 27.31 0.52 0.28
CA VAL A 309 27.09 -0.26 1.51
C VAL A 309 27.70 0.45 2.73
N GLU A 310 28.92 0.95 2.62
CA GLU A 310 29.57 1.68 3.71
C GLU A 310 28.78 2.94 4.10
N LYS A 311 28.38 3.73 3.09
CA LYS A 311 27.64 4.97 3.33
C LYS A 311 26.23 4.70 3.87
N LEU A 312 25.57 3.65 3.40
CA LEU A 312 24.29 3.18 3.91
C LEU A 312 24.41 2.78 5.38
N GLY A 313 25.43 2.01 5.75
CA GLY A 313 25.69 1.63 7.13
C GLY A 313 25.89 2.84 8.06
N ARG A 314 26.58 3.89 7.59
CA ARG A 314 26.74 5.15 8.34
C ARG A 314 25.42 5.92 8.49
N ALA A 315 24.60 5.98 7.44
CA ALA A 315 23.28 6.62 7.48
C ALA A 315 22.34 5.88 8.45
N MET A 316 22.38 4.54 8.47
CA MET A 316 21.64 3.73 9.44
C MET A 316 22.02 4.09 10.88
N ASP A 317 23.31 4.15 11.20
CA ASP A 317 23.77 4.55 12.55
C ASP A 317 23.35 5.98 12.90
N ALA A 318 23.38 6.89 11.93
CA ALA A 318 23.08 8.30 12.14
C ALA A 318 21.59 8.58 12.37
N GLU A 319 20.70 7.88 11.66
CA GLU A 319 19.28 8.25 11.56
C GLU A 319 18.33 7.27 12.28
N LEU A 320 18.72 6.00 12.46
CA LEU A 320 17.81 4.98 12.99
C LEU A 320 17.89 4.91 14.52
N ARG A 321 16.74 5.06 15.17
CA ARG A 321 16.57 5.08 16.62
C ARG A 321 15.39 4.20 16.98
N LEU A 322 15.69 3.08 17.63
CA LEU A 322 14.69 2.16 18.14
C LEU A 322 14.05 2.73 19.40
N GLY A 323 12.73 2.69 19.47
CA GLY A 323 12.01 3.14 20.64
C GLY A 323 10.51 2.98 20.48
N HIS A 324 9.77 3.34 21.53
CA HIS A 324 8.32 3.41 21.45
C HIS A 324 7.94 4.53 20.48
N GLY A 325 6.94 4.31 19.61
CA GLY A 325 6.58 5.26 18.55
C GLY A 325 6.14 6.64 19.05
N SER A 326 5.72 6.74 20.31
CA SER A 326 5.35 8.01 20.96
C SER A 326 6.54 8.84 21.45
N GLU A 327 7.76 8.29 21.47
CA GLU A 327 8.95 9.02 21.92
C GLU A 327 9.47 9.93 20.79
N PRO A 328 9.87 11.19 21.09
CA PRO A 328 10.21 12.19 20.05
C PRO A 328 11.33 11.77 19.09
N ASP A 329 12.33 11.03 19.59
CA ASP A 329 13.52 10.67 18.82
C ASP A 329 13.39 9.30 18.13
N THR A 330 12.28 8.60 18.32
CA THR A 330 12.06 7.29 17.71
C THR A 330 11.88 7.44 16.20
N THR A 331 12.69 6.72 15.43
CA THR A 331 12.51 6.58 13.99
C THR A 331 12.20 5.15 13.58
N GLN A 332 12.32 4.18 14.48
CA GLN A 332 12.00 2.77 14.27
C GLN A 332 11.16 2.23 15.43
N GLY A 333 9.92 1.87 15.12
CA GLY A 333 9.01 1.22 16.06
C GLY A 333 9.24 -0.29 16.17
N PRO A 334 8.45 -1.00 16.97
CA PRO A 334 8.43 -2.46 16.97
C PRO A 334 7.85 -2.99 15.65
N LEU A 335 8.07 -4.28 15.39
CA LEU A 335 7.23 -5.02 14.45
C LEU A 335 5.86 -5.27 15.06
N ILE A 336 4.84 -5.48 14.22
CA ILE A 336 3.44 -5.56 14.67
C ILE A 336 3.19 -6.66 15.71
N ASN A 337 3.95 -7.77 15.68
CA ASN A 337 3.87 -8.84 16.67
C ASN A 337 5.13 -9.73 16.68
N ALA A 338 5.21 -10.61 17.68
CA ALA A 338 6.33 -11.54 17.86
C ALA A 338 6.58 -12.44 16.63
N ARG A 339 5.52 -12.88 15.93
CA ARG A 339 5.65 -13.73 14.74
C ARG A 339 6.33 -12.99 13.59
N ALA A 340 6.06 -11.69 13.43
CA ALA A 340 6.76 -10.87 12.45
C ALA A 340 8.26 -10.76 12.79
N ALA A 341 8.61 -10.57 14.06
CA ALA A 341 10.02 -10.56 14.50
C ALA A 341 10.71 -11.91 14.29
N GLU A 342 10.05 -13.02 14.61
CA GLU A 342 10.56 -14.38 14.39
C GLU A 342 10.84 -14.65 12.91
N LYS A 343 9.97 -14.19 12.02
CA LYS A 343 10.17 -14.29 10.57
C LYS A 343 11.45 -13.56 10.13
N VAL A 344 11.68 -12.35 10.62
CA VAL A 344 12.90 -11.59 10.29
C VAL A 344 14.15 -12.30 10.81
N VAL A 345 14.12 -12.79 12.06
CA VAL A 345 15.22 -13.57 12.64
C VAL A 345 15.50 -14.83 11.82
N HIS A 346 14.47 -15.55 11.39
CA HIS A 346 14.62 -16.72 10.55
C HIS A 346 15.28 -16.39 9.21
N GLN A 347 14.85 -15.33 8.53
CA GLN A 347 15.46 -14.89 7.26
C GLN A 347 16.92 -14.46 7.42
N ILE A 348 17.27 -13.80 8.54
CA ILE A 348 18.66 -13.45 8.83
C ILE A 348 19.50 -14.72 9.06
N SER A 349 19.01 -15.66 9.87
CA SER A 349 19.71 -16.90 10.17
C SER A 349 19.93 -17.75 8.91
N ASP A 350 18.92 -17.85 8.04
CA ASP A 350 19.06 -18.56 6.77
C ASP A 350 20.13 -17.91 5.89
N ALA A 351 20.08 -16.59 5.70
CA ALA A 351 21.06 -15.87 4.90
C ALA A 351 22.50 -16.05 5.43
N VAL A 352 22.70 -15.91 6.74
CA VAL A 352 24.03 -16.11 7.36
C VAL A 352 24.51 -17.54 7.21
N SER A 353 23.63 -18.54 7.39
CA SER A 353 23.98 -19.96 7.20
C SER A 353 24.41 -20.29 5.77
N ARG A 354 24.06 -19.44 4.81
CA ARG A 354 24.38 -19.55 3.37
C ARG A 354 25.51 -18.60 2.93
N GLY A 355 26.17 -17.92 3.86
CA GLY A 355 27.34 -17.09 3.59
C GLY A 355 27.12 -15.59 3.54
N ALA A 356 25.91 -15.09 3.84
CA ALA A 356 25.72 -13.65 4.01
C ALA A 356 26.44 -13.12 5.26
N THR A 357 26.89 -11.87 5.20
CA THR A 357 27.54 -11.19 6.32
C THR A 357 26.59 -10.16 6.94
N VAL A 358 26.46 -10.17 8.27
CA VAL A 358 25.73 -9.12 9.01
C VAL A 358 26.67 -7.93 9.21
N LEU A 359 26.42 -6.84 8.48
CA LEU A 359 27.22 -5.62 8.61
C LEU A 359 26.70 -4.71 9.74
N LYS A 360 25.38 -4.67 9.94
CA LYS A 360 24.70 -3.89 10.99
C LYS A 360 23.51 -4.66 11.55
N GLY A 361 23.21 -4.44 12.83
CA GLY A 361 22.02 -4.99 13.51
C GLY A 361 22.06 -6.51 13.64
N GLY A 362 20.94 -7.15 13.27
CA GLY A 362 20.81 -8.61 13.23
C GLY A 362 20.18 -9.23 14.47
N ARG A 363 19.85 -8.45 15.52
CA ARG A 363 19.30 -8.98 16.77
C ARG A 363 17.86 -8.52 17.02
N ARG A 364 17.06 -9.46 17.50
CA ARG A 364 15.78 -9.16 18.15
C ARG A 364 16.04 -8.57 19.53
N ARG A 365 15.28 -7.54 19.89
CA ARG A 365 15.26 -6.94 21.24
C ARG A 365 13.99 -7.39 21.97
N ASP A 366 13.70 -6.81 23.13
CA ASP A 366 12.53 -7.16 23.92
C ASP A 366 11.22 -7.07 23.09
N GLY A 367 10.28 -7.98 23.34
CA GLY A 367 9.00 -8.01 22.63
C GLY A 367 9.15 -8.19 21.12
N SER A 368 8.57 -7.27 20.35
CA SER A 368 8.53 -7.32 18.87
C SER A 368 9.57 -6.39 18.22
N PHE A 369 10.50 -5.82 18.99
CA PHE A 369 11.55 -4.95 18.45
C PHE A 369 12.62 -5.74 17.70
N MET A 370 13.03 -5.22 16.53
CA MET A 370 14.07 -5.79 15.68
C MET A 370 15.08 -4.72 15.29
N GLU A 371 16.37 -4.97 15.51
CA GLU A 371 17.43 -4.05 15.07
C GLU A 371 17.42 -3.92 13.53
N PRO A 372 17.48 -2.71 12.97
CA PRO A 372 17.66 -2.48 11.55
C PRO A 372 18.91 -3.18 11.07
N THR A 373 18.73 -4.10 10.13
CA THR A 373 19.75 -5.08 9.76
C THR A 373 20.19 -4.85 8.33
N LEU A 374 21.50 -4.74 8.11
CA LEU A 374 22.12 -4.66 6.79
C LEU A 374 22.91 -5.95 6.55
N LEU A 375 22.52 -6.70 5.52
CA LEU A 375 23.24 -7.89 5.08
C LEU A 375 23.98 -7.60 3.78
N THR A 376 25.24 -8.05 3.69
CA THR A 376 26.01 -8.11 2.45
C THR A 376 26.24 -9.56 2.04
N ASP A 377 26.79 -9.74 0.84
CA ASP A 377 27.11 -11.07 0.30
C ASP A 377 25.85 -11.95 0.16
N VAL A 378 24.70 -11.32 -0.06
CA VAL A 378 23.43 -12.01 -0.25
C VAL A 378 23.34 -12.56 -1.67
N THR A 379 22.82 -13.77 -1.79
CA THR A 379 22.56 -14.48 -3.05
C THR A 379 21.06 -14.74 -3.23
N THR A 380 20.65 -15.10 -4.46
CA THR A 380 19.24 -15.31 -4.84
C THR A 380 18.62 -16.63 -4.31
N ASP A 381 19.42 -17.49 -3.67
CA ASP A 381 18.94 -18.71 -3.01
C ASP A 381 18.56 -18.50 -1.54
N MET A 382 18.89 -17.35 -0.95
CA MET A 382 18.56 -17.02 0.44
C MET A 382 17.07 -16.62 0.57
N LEU A 383 16.42 -17.00 1.67
CA LEU A 383 14.98 -16.80 1.89
C LEU A 383 14.55 -15.33 1.79
N CYS A 384 15.38 -14.39 2.26
CA CYS A 384 15.11 -12.95 2.18
C CYS A 384 14.99 -12.42 0.74
N THR A 385 15.38 -13.20 -0.27
CA THR A 385 15.26 -12.87 -1.70
C THR A 385 14.11 -13.58 -2.42
N ARG A 386 13.42 -14.49 -1.72
CA ARG A 386 12.29 -15.30 -2.22
C ARG A 386 10.99 -15.00 -1.50
N GLU A 387 11.08 -14.53 -0.27
CA GLU A 387 9.94 -14.24 0.59
C GLU A 387 9.96 -12.78 1.03
N GLU A 388 8.81 -12.12 0.94
CA GLU A 388 8.63 -10.78 1.48
C GLU A 388 8.95 -10.75 2.98
N THR A 389 9.92 -9.92 3.39
CA THR A 389 10.34 -9.83 4.80
C THR A 389 9.28 -9.18 5.68
N PHE A 390 8.80 -8.00 5.27
CA PHE A 390 7.94 -7.12 6.09
C PHE A 390 8.58 -6.77 7.44
N GLY A 391 9.84 -6.32 7.40
CA GLY A 391 10.62 -5.90 8.57
C GLY A 391 11.91 -5.18 8.17
N PRO A 392 12.70 -4.67 9.14
CA PRO A 392 13.81 -3.77 8.87
C PRO A 392 15.09 -4.52 8.47
N LEU A 393 14.97 -5.44 7.50
CA LEU A 393 16.07 -6.22 6.92
C LEU A 393 16.40 -5.74 5.51
N LEU A 394 17.64 -5.31 5.29
CA LEU A 394 18.13 -4.78 4.04
C LEU A 394 19.19 -5.74 3.45
N PRO A 395 18.80 -6.70 2.60
CA PRO A 395 19.75 -7.61 1.96
C PRO A 395 20.32 -6.99 0.67
N VAL A 396 21.66 -6.95 0.58
CA VAL A 396 22.40 -6.43 -0.57
C VAL A 396 23.01 -7.57 -1.38
N ILE A 397 22.57 -7.69 -2.63
CA ILE A 397 23.12 -8.60 -3.63
C ILE A 397 24.07 -7.79 -4.51
N ARG A 398 25.34 -8.21 -4.58
CA ARG A 398 26.30 -7.66 -5.53
C ARG A 398 25.98 -8.19 -6.93
N SER A 399 25.75 -7.29 -7.88
CA SER A 399 25.49 -7.62 -9.28
C SER A 399 26.67 -7.22 -10.17
N VAL A 400 27.06 -8.09 -11.09
CA VAL A 400 28.01 -7.78 -12.18
C VAL A 400 27.27 -7.07 -13.33
N PRO A 401 27.98 -6.36 -14.23
CA PRO A 401 27.33 -5.53 -15.25
C PRO A 401 26.27 -6.29 -16.03
N LEU A 402 25.06 -5.73 -16.10
CA LEU A 402 23.92 -6.25 -16.84
C LEU A 402 24.26 -6.30 -18.34
N THR A 403 24.91 -7.37 -18.77
CA THR A 403 24.91 -7.79 -20.18
C THR A 403 23.60 -8.52 -20.44
N VAL A 404 23.04 -8.28 -21.64
CA VAL A 404 21.65 -8.57 -22.09
C VAL A 404 21.14 -10.01 -21.86
N GLY A 405 21.96 -10.95 -21.36
CA GLY A 405 21.54 -12.32 -21.00
C GLY A 405 21.23 -12.60 -19.52
N HIS A 406 21.36 -11.63 -18.59
CA HIS A 406 21.17 -11.88 -17.15
C HIS A 406 19.73 -11.74 -16.63
N LEU A 407 18.77 -11.39 -17.50
CA LEU A 407 17.36 -11.34 -17.14
C LEU A 407 16.68 -12.73 -17.15
N ASP A 408 17.37 -13.77 -17.65
CA ASP A 408 16.83 -15.14 -17.76
C ASP A 408 17.07 -16.03 -16.52
N SER A 409 17.94 -15.65 -15.58
CA SER A 409 18.28 -16.52 -14.44
C SER A 409 17.47 -16.27 -13.16
N GLY A 410 16.28 -15.68 -13.28
CA GLY A 410 15.31 -15.54 -12.20
C GLY A 410 14.44 -16.78 -11.99
N SER A 411 14.99 -17.99 -12.05
CA SER A 411 14.19 -19.20 -11.86
C SER A 411 13.92 -19.47 -10.36
N ALA A 412 12.73 -19.09 -9.87
CA ALA A 412 11.81 -19.98 -9.11
C ALA A 412 10.66 -19.20 -8.40
N HIS A 413 9.53 -19.04 -9.10
CA HIS A 413 8.13 -19.32 -8.69
C HIS A 413 7.07 -18.28 -9.12
N THR A 414 6.15 -18.80 -9.96
CA THR A 414 4.77 -18.44 -10.31
C THR A 414 4.36 -17.06 -10.80
N ASP A 415 5.22 -16.04 -10.81
CA ASP A 415 4.81 -14.69 -11.26
C ASP A 415 5.37 -14.23 -12.61
N ASP A 416 6.06 -15.07 -13.40
CA ASP A 416 6.67 -14.62 -14.66
C ASP A 416 5.98 -15.12 -15.94
N LEU A 417 5.45 -14.15 -16.69
CA LEU A 417 5.08 -14.25 -18.10
C LEU A 417 6.35 -14.10 -18.96
N SER A 418 6.82 -15.21 -19.54
CA SER A 418 7.91 -15.25 -20.51
C SER A 418 7.46 -14.78 -21.90
N PHE A 419 8.14 -13.80 -22.50
CA PHE A 419 8.05 -13.50 -23.95
C PHE A 419 9.43 -13.12 -24.52
N PRO A 420 9.73 -13.48 -25.78
CA PRO A 420 11.01 -13.19 -26.41
C PRO A 420 11.11 -11.71 -26.80
N LEU A 421 12.20 -11.04 -26.44
CA LEU A 421 12.44 -9.63 -26.82
C LEU A 421 13.57 -9.51 -27.84
N GLN A 422 13.25 -8.83 -28.94
CA GLN A 422 14.21 -8.37 -29.96
C GLN A 422 15.03 -7.16 -29.44
N PRO A 423 16.27 -6.97 -29.94
CA PRO A 423 17.15 -5.91 -29.47
C PRO A 423 16.68 -4.51 -29.93
N LEU A 424 16.07 -3.75 -29.01
CA LEU A 424 15.84 -2.31 -29.18
C LEU A 424 17.04 -1.50 -28.66
N ASN A 425 17.57 -0.63 -29.53
CA ASN A 425 18.66 0.29 -29.22
C ASN A 425 18.17 1.52 -28.43
N LEU A 426 17.75 1.33 -27.18
CA LEU A 426 17.32 2.43 -26.29
C LEU A 426 18.39 2.83 -25.26
N ARG A 427 18.22 3.91 -24.49
CA ARG A 427 19.17 4.29 -23.41
C ARG A 427 18.95 3.42 -22.16
N PRO A 428 19.95 3.15 -21.29
CA PRO A 428 19.80 2.24 -20.13
C PRO A 428 18.59 2.56 -19.23
N GLY A 429 18.39 3.82 -18.85
CA GLY A 429 17.25 4.22 -18.02
C GLY A 429 15.87 4.06 -18.69
N VAL A 430 15.80 4.17 -20.02
CA VAL A 430 14.56 3.98 -20.79
C VAL A 430 14.31 2.49 -21.05
N ARG A 431 15.36 1.72 -21.38
CA ARG A 431 15.36 0.25 -21.53
C ARG A 431 14.83 -0.42 -20.27
N VAL A 432 15.36 -0.03 -19.11
CA VAL A 432 14.99 -0.67 -17.85
C VAL A 432 13.54 -0.33 -17.46
N LYS A 433 13.07 0.91 -17.68
CA LYS A 433 11.69 1.30 -17.40
C LYS A 433 10.65 0.55 -18.26
N THR A 434 11.02 0.15 -19.48
CA THR A 434 10.12 -0.57 -20.40
C THR A 434 10.18 -2.10 -20.26
N MET A 435 11.29 -2.66 -19.75
CA MET A 435 11.46 -4.11 -19.59
C MET A 435 10.96 -4.65 -18.24
N ILE A 436 10.65 -3.77 -17.28
CA ILE A 436 10.20 -4.17 -15.95
C ILE A 436 8.68 -4.33 -15.93
N GLN A 437 8.22 -5.54 -15.65
CA GLN A 437 6.80 -5.89 -15.51
C GLN A 437 6.26 -5.54 -14.11
N THR A 438 6.42 -4.29 -13.67
CA THR A 438 5.95 -3.87 -12.33
C THR A 438 5.28 -2.51 -12.34
N THR A 439 4.39 -2.26 -11.38
CA THR A 439 3.75 -0.95 -11.19
C THR A 439 3.56 -0.71 -9.69
N PRO A 440 4.01 0.42 -9.12
CA PRO A 440 4.64 1.59 -9.76
C PRO A 440 6.18 1.50 -9.91
N VAL A 441 6.75 2.26 -10.85
CA VAL A 441 8.20 2.47 -11.01
C VAL A 441 8.55 3.93 -10.66
N PHE A 442 9.47 4.13 -9.72
CA PHE A 442 9.99 5.44 -9.33
C PHE A 442 11.40 5.65 -9.87
N SER A 443 11.66 6.80 -10.52
CA SER A 443 12.99 7.15 -11.03
C SER A 443 13.35 8.58 -10.69
N SER A 444 14.53 8.84 -10.12
CA SER A 444 15.08 10.20 -10.11
C SER A 444 15.80 10.47 -11.43
N LEU A 445 15.14 11.19 -12.34
CA LEU A 445 15.80 11.82 -13.47
C LEU A 445 15.81 13.32 -13.18
N ILE A 446 16.96 13.87 -12.79
CA ILE A 446 17.14 15.33 -12.69
C ILE A 446 18.35 15.72 -13.54
N GLY A 447 18.05 16.34 -14.67
CA GLY A 447 18.97 17.12 -15.50
C GLY A 447 18.22 18.33 -16.03
N SER A 448 18.82 19.50 -15.93
CA SER A 448 18.27 20.83 -16.26
C SER A 448 18.04 21.02 -17.77
N HIS A 449 17.02 20.38 -18.36
CA HIS A 449 16.53 20.73 -19.70
C HIS A 449 15.07 20.25 -19.93
N GLN A 450 14.15 20.61 -19.03
CA GLN A 450 12.72 20.34 -19.20
C GLN A 450 11.99 21.33 -20.13
N ALA A 451 12.69 22.27 -20.78
CA ALA A 451 12.06 23.37 -21.51
C ALA A 451 11.87 23.16 -23.03
N LYS A 452 12.37 22.07 -23.65
CA LYS A 452 12.35 21.94 -25.13
C LYS A 452 11.60 20.73 -25.72
N CYS A 453 11.00 19.87 -24.91
CA CYS A 453 10.18 18.75 -25.39
C CYS A 453 8.71 18.95 -25.01
N ARG A 454 8.16 20.14 -25.29
CA ARG A 454 6.78 20.51 -24.88
C ARG A 454 5.74 20.46 -26.00
N GLU A 455 6.09 20.04 -27.22
CA GLU A 455 5.16 20.22 -28.35
C GLU A 455 4.49 18.98 -28.91
N HIS A 456 4.80 17.74 -28.49
CA HIS A 456 4.20 16.54 -29.14
C HIS A 456 3.70 15.44 -28.18
N PHE A 457 3.35 15.78 -26.93
CA PHE A 457 2.62 14.85 -26.06
C PHE A 457 1.17 15.30 -25.93
N HIS A 458 0.27 14.64 -26.68
CA HIS A 458 -1.16 14.71 -26.41
C HIS A 458 -1.41 14.27 -24.95
N LEU A 459 -2.04 15.17 -24.19
CA LEU A 459 -2.56 14.95 -22.85
C LEU A 459 -3.59 13.81 -22.87
N VAL A 460 -3.12 12.58 -22.72
CA VAL A 460 -3.91 11.50 -22.14
C VAL A 460 -3.79 11.66 -20.63
N THR A 461 -4.90 12.01 -20.01
CA THR A 461 -5.05 12.37 -18.61
C THR A 461 -4.52 11.27 -17.69
N ILE A 462 -3.63 11.66 -16.77
CA ILE A 462 -3.08 10.86 -15.66
C ILE A 462 -4.17 10.14 -14.83
N ALA A 463 -5.43 10.58 -14.93
CA ALA A 463 -6.60 9.97 -14.31
C ALA A 463 -6.94 8.55 -14.85
N GLU A 464 -6.73 8.27 -16.14
CA GLU A 464 -6.98 6.92 -16.67
C GLU A 464 -5.90 5.92 -16.26
N PHE A 465 -4.67 6.40 -16.08
CA PHE A 465 -3.55 5.57 -15.64
C PHE A 465 -3.67 5.12 -14.17
N LEU A 466 -4.34 5.91 -13.32
CA LEU A 466 -4.63 5.54 -11.93
C LEU A 466 -5.87 4.62 -11.78
N LEU A 467 -6.79 4.63 -12.75
CA LEU A 467 -7.95 3.72 -12.75
C LEU A 467 -7.60 2.34 -13.35
N LEU A 468 -6.67 2.28 -14.31
CA LEU A 468 -6.17 1.04 -14.93
C LEU A 468 -5.06 0.33 -14.14
N SER A 469 -4.33 1.02 -13.26
CA SER A 469 -3.27 0.41 -12.44
C SER A 469 -3.75 -0.50 -11.31
N TYR A 470 -5.07 -0.63 -11.09
CA TYR A 470 -5.68 -1.45 -10.04
C TYR A 470 -5.78 -2.96 -10.34
N GLN A 471 -5.06 -3.46 -11.36
CA GLN A 471 -5.09 -4.87 -11.79
C GLN A 471 -3.75 -5.61 -11.66
N LEU A 472 -2.69 -4.99 -11.14
CA LEU A 472 -1.34 -5.61 -11.12
C LEU A 472 -0.76 -5.68 -9.72
N GLN A 473 -0.08 -6.80 -9.41
CA GLN A 473 0.72 -6.97 -8.21
C GLN A 473 1.70 -5.80 -8.05
N SER A 474 1.67 -5.17 -6.88
CA SER A 474 2.43 -3.98 -6.56
C SER A 474 3.89 -4.34 -6.24
N LEU A 475 4.75 -4.51 -7.26
CA LEU A 475 6.21 -4.43 -7.11
C LEU A 475 6.63 -2.98 -7.33
N THR A 476 7.18 -2.35 -6.30
CA THR A 476 7.76 -1.00 -6.40
C THR A 476 9.25 -1.10 -6.73
N ILE A 477 9.74 -0.35 -7.72
CA ILE A 477 11.18 -0.29 -8.05
C ILE A 477 11.65 1.15 -8.05
N TYR A 478 12.82 1.39 -7.45
CA TYR A 478 13.46 2.69 -7.36
C TYR A 478 14.73 2.73 -8.23
N PHE A 479 14.88 3.79 -9.04
CA PHE A 479 16.06 4.07 -9.86
C PHE A 479 16.67 5.43 -9.56
N LEU A 480 18.00 5.51 -9.60
CA LEU A 480 18.73 6.77 -9.48
C LEU A 480 19.87 6.81 -10.51
N PHE A 481 19.89 7.87 -11.32
CA PHE A 481 20.90 8.13 -12.33
C PHE A 481 21.42 9.56 -12.20
N THR A 482 22.70 9.79 -12.46
CA THR A 482 23.24 11.11 -12.83
C THR A 482 23.68 11.11 -14.30
N PRO A 483 23.27 12.09 -15.12
CA PRO A 483 23.74 12.15 -16.48
C PRO A 483 25.10 12.86 -16.56
N GLU A 484 26.16 12.14 -16.92
CA GLU A 484 27.39 12.73 -17.45
C GLU A 484 27.23 12.91 -18.97
N TRP A 485 27.44 14.12 -19.48
CA TRP A 485 27.30 14.45 -20.90
C TRP A 485 28.64 14.81 -21.53
N SER A 486 28.99 14.16 -22.65
CA SER A 486 29.89 14.67 -23.68
C SER A 486 29.06 15.18 -24.87
N ARG A 487 29.51 16.25 -25.54
CA ARG A 487 28.70 17.19 -26.34
C ARG A 487 28.24 16.75 -27.75
N ASP A 488 28.63 15.60 -28.28
CA ASP A 488 28.49 15.37 -29.73
C ASP A 488 27.77 14.06 -30.07
N THR A 489 26.45 14.10 -30.30
CA THR A 489 25.73 13.28 -31.30
C THR A 489 24.21 13.55 -31.26
N CYS A 490 23.69 14.32 -32.22
CA CYS A 490 22.28 14.30 -32.60
C CYS A 490 22.07 13.22 -33.67
N ILE A 491 21.24 12.22 -33.41
CA ILE A 491 20.70 11.32 -34.44
C ILE A 491 19.17 11.51 -34.40
N GLY A 492 18.63 12.03 -35.50
CA GLY A 492 17.20 12.17 -35.73
C GLY A 492 16.54 10.81 -35.95
N VAL A 493 15.27 10.68 -35.52
CA VAL A 493 14.45 9.49 -35.77
C VAL A 493 13.32 9.93 -36.69
N ASP A 494 13.24 9.26 -37.84
CA ASP A 494 12.31 9.47 -38.96
C ASP A 494 10.86 9.09 -38.59
N GLU A 495 9.87 9.78 -39.17
CA GLU A 495 8.44 9.78 -38.78
C GLU A 495 7.58 8.60 -39.32
N ASP A 496 8.16 7.58 -39.95
CA ASP A 496 7.37 6.64 -40.76
C ASP A 496 6.89 5.33 -40.06
N TYR A 497 6.98 5.20 -38.73
CA TYR A 497 6.80 3.89 -38.07
C TYR A 497 5.38 3.50 -37.60
N PHE A 498 4.32 4.26 -37.93
CA PHE A 498 2.94 3.88 -37.63
C PHE A 498 2.09 3.64 -38.89
N ARG A 499 2.31 2.50 -39.54
CA ARG A 499 1.29 1.86 -40.39
C ARG A 499 1.33 0.34 -40.25
N TYR A 500 0.13 -0.24 -40.05
CA TYR A 500 -0.25 -1.65 -40.03
C TYR A 500 0.06 -2.43 -38.72
N GLY A 501 -0.87 -3.20 -38.14
CA GLY A 501 -2.21 -3.57 -38.60
C GLY A 501 -3.04 -4.28 -37.51
N THR A 502 -4.36 -4.11 -37.68
CA THR A 502 -5.54 -4.94 -37.29
C THR A 502 -5.55 -5.71 -35.98
#